data_AF-A0A348ZIZ6-F1
#
_entry.id   AF-A0A348ZIZ6-F1
#
_cell.length_a   1.000
_cell.length_b   1.000
_cell.length_c   1.000
_cell.angle_alpha   90.00
_cell.angle_beta   90.00
_cell.angle_gamma   90.00
#
_symmetry.space_group_name_H-M   'P 1'
#
loop_
_entity.id
_entity.type
_entity.pdbx_description
1 polymer ?
#
loop_
_entity_poly.entity_id
_entity_poly.type
_entity_poly.pdbx_seq_one_letter_code
_entity_poly.pdbx_strand_id
1 'polypeptide(L)'
;QTGQAGYAASKGGIVSMTLPIARDLSKRGVRIMTVAPGVFETPLLAKAPQEVRDPLIAITQFPKRLGNPDEFAAEVAHIVECGYLNGETIRLDAGIRMPAI
;
A
#
# COMPACT_ATOMS: atom_id res chain seq x y z
N GLN A 1 -8.21 -14.34 1.69
CA GLN A 1 -7.36 -13.68 2.71
C GLN A 1 -7.64 -14.29 4.07
N THR A 2 -7.60 -15.62 4.14
CA THR A 2 -7.81 -16.36 5.39
C THR A 2 -6.66 -16.05 6.35
N GLY A 3 -6.94 -15.86 7.64
CA GLY A 3 -5.91 -15.54 8.64
C GLY A 3 -5.42 -14.08 8.69
N GLN A 4 -5.98 -13.18 7.85
CA GLN A 4 -5.54 -11.77 7.79
C GLN A 4 -6.41 -10.80 8.59
N ALA A 5 -7.35 -11.27 9.44
CA ALA A 5 -8.32 -10.40 10.12
C ALA A 5 -7.67 -9.28 10.96
N GLY A 6 -6.69 -9.63 11.81
CA GLY A 6 -5.98 -8.64 12.63
C GLY A 6 -5.15 -7.66 11.79
N TYR A 7 -4.48 -8.16 10.75
CA TYR A 7 -3.73 -7.32 9.82
C TYR A 7 -4.66 -6.36 9.05
N ALA A 8 -5.76 -6.87 8.51
CA ALA A 8 -6.77 -6.11 7.80
C ALA A 8 -7.42 -5.05 8.69
N ALA A 9 -7.75 -5.37 9.94
CA ALA A 9 -8.26 -4.39 10.90
C ALA A 9 -7.24 -3.27 11.15
N SER A 10 -5.97 -3.62 11.40
CA SER A 10 -4.93 -2.62 11.64
C SER A 10 -4.71 -1.68 10.46
N LYS A 11 -4.70 -2.21 9.23
CA LYS A 11 -4.46 -1.41 8.01
C LYS A 11 -5.72 -0.68 7.55
N GLY A 12 -6.91 -1.26 7.74
CA GLY A 12 -8.19 -0.60 7.52
C GLY A 12 -8.39 0.61 8.44
N GLY A 13 -7.92 0.51 9.70
CA GLY A 13 -7.88 1.64 10.63
C GLY A 13 -7.03 2.80 10.12
N ILE A 14 -5.83 2.53 9.58
CA ILE A 14 -4.99 3.59 8.98
C ILE A 14 -5.72 4.28 7.83
N VAL A 15 -6.31 3.50 6.92
CA VAL A 15 -7.06 4.03 5.76
C VAL A 15 -8.22 4.91 6.22
N SER A 16 -9.06 4.42 7.15
CA SER A 16 -10.23 5.16 7.63
C SER A 16 -9.88 6.43 8.40
N MET A 17 -8.71 6.49 9.05
CA MET A 17 -8.22 7.68 9.75
C MET A 17 -7.64 8.75 8.82
N THR A 18 -7.30 8.43 7.57
CA THR A 18 -6.65 9.38 6.63
C THR A 18 -7.44 10.68 6.47
N LEU A 19 -8.73 10.59 6.12
CA LEU A 19 -9.58 11.76 5.88
C LEU A 19 -9.89 12.58 7.15
N PRO A 20 -10.30 11.99 8.29
CA PRO A 20 -10.55 12.78 9.50
C PRO A 20 -9.29 13.48 10.00
N ILE A 21 -8.12 12.83 9.99
CA ILE A 21 -6.85 13.50 10.38
C ILE A 21 -6.50 14.63 9.41
N ALA A 22 -6.74 14.44 8.09
CA ALA A 22 -6.57 15.52 7.11
C ALA A 22 -7.44 16.74 7.44
N ARG A 23 -8.68 16.53 7.89
CA ARG A 23 -9.59 17.60 8.31
C ARG A 23 -9.11 18.28 9.59
N ASP A 24 -8.68 17.52 10.59
CA ASP A 24 -8.17 18.04 11.86
C ASP A 24 -6.94 18.94 11.67
N LEU A 25 -6.05 18.56 10.75
CA LEU A 25 -4.80 19.26 10.51
C LEU A 25 -4.87 20.31 9.38
N SER A 26 -6.01 20.44 8.70
CA SER A 26 -6.21 21.39 7.60
C SER A 26 -5.90 22.84 7.99
N LYS A 27 -6.31 23.27 9.18
CA LYS A 27 -6.05 24.62 9.72
C LYS A 27 -4.56 24.90 9.97
N ARG A 28 -3.74 23.84 10.05
CA ARG A 28 -2.28 23.92 10.22
C ARG A 28 -1.53 23.81 8.90
N GLY A 29 -2.24 23.68 7.77
CA GLY A 29 -1.63 23.52 6.45
C GLY A 29 -0.90 22.17 6.26
N VAL A 30 -1.24 21.14 7.03
CA VAL A 30 -0.62 19.81 6.91
C VAL A 30 -1.55 18.87 6.14
N ARG A 31 -1.04 18.31 5.04
CA ARG A 31 -1.74 17.28 4.24
C ARG A 31 -1.51 15.90 4.83
N ILE A 32 -2.46 15.00 4.63
CA ILE A 32 -2.42 13.61 5.11
C ILE A 32 -2.77 12.69 3.94
N MET A 33 -1.93 11.70 3.71
CA MET A 33 -2.08 10.72 2.63
C MET A 33 -1.70 9.34 3.14
N THR A 34 -2.28 8.31 2.55
CA THR A 34 -1.96 6.91 2.84
C THR A 34 -1.57 6.18 1.55
N VAL A 35 -0.53 5.36 1.60
CA VAL A 35 -0.20 4.42 0.52
C VAL A 35 -0.57 3.02 0.97
N ALA A 36 -1.36 2.32 0.15
CA ALA A 36 -1.76 0.94 0.36
C ALA A 36 -1.01 0.03 -0.62
N PRO A 37 0.18 -0.47 -0.26
CA PRO A 37 0.98 -1.29 -1.15
C PRO A 37 0.38 -2.68 -1.33
N GLY A 38 0.60 -3.25 -2.52
CA GLY A 38 0.44 -4.68 -2.80
C GLY A 38 1.64 -5.49 -2.31
N VAL A 39 2.15 -6.37 -3.17
CA VAL A 39 3.31 -7.22 -2.86
C VAL A 39 4.61 -6.55 -3.33
N PHE A 40 5.57 -6.38 -2.42
CA PHE A 40 6.84 -5.66 -2.65
C PHE A 40 8.04 -6.48 -2.19
N GLU A 41 9.19 -6.25 -2.83
CA GLU A 41 10.48 -6.82 -2.43
C GLU A 41 10.97 -6.19 -1.12
N THR A 42 10.54 -6.79 -0.02
CA THR A 42 10.95 -6.39 1.34
C THR A 42 11.84 -7.46 1.95
N PRO A 43 12.64 -7.17 2.98
CA PRO A 43 13.42 -8.18 3.69
C PRO A 43 12.59 -9.36 4.20
N LEU A 44 11.29 -9.15 4.48
CA LEU A 44 10.36 -10.20 4.85
C LEU A 44 10.12 -11.19 3.70
N LEU A 45 9.77 -10.68 2.50
CA LEU A 45 9.52 -11.51 1.33
C LEU A 45 10.80 -12.04 0.67
N ALA A 46 11.93 -11.33 0.81
CA ALA A 46 13.23 -11.79 0.33
C ALA A 46 13.71 -13.06 1.04
N LYS A 47 13.28 -13.27 2.30
CA LYS A 47 13.58 -14.47 3.08
C LYS A 47 12.54 -15.58 2.90
N ALA A 48 11.44 -15.31 2.21
CA ALA A 48 10.40 -16.31 1.97
C ALA A 48 10.86 -17.30 0.89
N PRO A 49 10.56 -18.60 1.02
CA PRO A 49 10.81 -19.59 -0.02
C PRO A 49 10.13 -19.21 -1.34
N GLN A 50 10.68 -19.68 -2.45
CA GLN A 50 10.19 -19.32 -3.79
C GLN A 50 8.74 -19.78 -3.99
N GLU A 51 8.37 -20.91 -3.39
CA GLU A 51 7.03 -21.50 -3.40
C GLU A 51 5.99 -20.57 -2.75
N VAL A 52 6.41 -19.62 -1.91
CA VAL A 52 5.55 -18.59 -1.31
C VAL A 52 5.50 -17.32 -2.18
N ARG A 53 6.61 -16.99 -2.86
CA ARG A 53 6.73 -15.78 -3.69
C ARG A 53 6.02 -15.92 -5.03
N ASP A 54 6.17 -17.06 -5.71
CA ASP A 54 5.65 -17.28 -7.06
C ASP A 54 4.13 -17.15 -7.14
N PRO A 55 3.33 -17.71 -6.20
CA PRO A 55 1.88 -17.52 -6.23
C PRO A 55 1.48 -16.05 -6.07
N LEU A 56 2.20 -15.29 -5.22
CA LEU A 56 1.94 -13.86 -5.02
C LEU A 56 2.23 -13.05 -6.28
N ILE A 57 3.33 -13.37 -6.99
CA ILE A 57 3.66 -12.76 -8.28
C ILE A 57 2.59 -13.12 -9.32
N ALA A 58 2.16 -14.39 -9.38
CA ALA A 58 1.22 -14.87 -10.38
C ALA A 58 -0.14 -14.12 -10.35
N ILE A 59 -0.61 -13.75 -9.15
CA ILE A 59 -1.89 -13.06 -8.95
C ILE A 59 -1.85 -11.53 -9.18
N THR A 60 -0.66 -10.92 -9.26
CA THR A 60 -0.54 -9.52 -9.75
C THR A 60 -1.07 -9.43 -11.17
N GLN A 61 -1.65 -8.31 -11.61
CA GLN A 61 -2.18 -8.21 -12.97
C GLN A 61 -1.10 -7.76 -13.94
N PHE A 62 -0.53 -6.58 -13.70
CA PHE A 62 0.65 -6.08 -14.40
C PHE A 62 1.30 -4.94 -13.59
N PRO A 63 2.63 -4.89 -13.46
CA PRO A 63 3.62 -5.87 -13.96
C PRO A 63 3.63 -7.19 -13.16
N LYS A 64 4.03 -8.29 -13.81
CA LYS A 64 4.11 -9.65 -13.21
C LYS A 64 5.39 -9.84 -12.38
N ARG A 65 5.52 -9.08 -11.30
CA ARG A 65 6.65 -9.16 -10.36
C ARG A 65 6.25 -8.57 -9.01
N LEU A 66 7.14 -8.69 -8.03
CA LEU A 66 7.07 -7.89 -6.81
C LEU A 66 7.40 -6.42 -7.14
N GLY A 67 6.78 -5.49 -6.42
CA GLY A 67 7.11 -4.07 -6.48
C GLY A 67 8.53 -3.82 -5.97
N ASN A 68 9.28 -2.95 -6.65
CA ASN A 68 10.58 -2.49 -6.18
C ASN A 68 10.36 -1.38 -5.11
N PRO A 69 11.04 -1.41 -3.96
CA PRO A 69 11.00 -0.32 -2.97
C PRO A 69 11.17 1.09 -3.55
N ASP A 70 11.96 1.26 -4.61
CA ASP A 70 12.15 2.56 -5.26
C ASP A 70 10.85 3.10 -5.92
N GLU A 71 9.95 2.21 -6.36
CA GLU A 71 8.64 2.61 -6.90
C GLU A 71 7.71 3.10 -5.79
N PHE A 72 7.81 2.52 -4.58
CA PHE A 72 7.11 3.05 -3.41
C PHE A 72 7.67 4.42 -3.02
N ALA A 73 9.00 4.60 -3.04
CA ALA A 73 9.64 5.87 -2.76
C ALA A 73 9.23 6.96 -3.78
N ALA A 74 9.14 6.60 -5.07
CA ALA A 74 8.67 7.50 -6.11
C ALA A 74 7.22 7.97 -5.88
N GLU A 75 6.32 7.08 -5.46
CA GLU A 75 4.94 7.45 -5.11
C GLU A 75 4.90 8.41 -3.91
N VAL A 76 5.71 8.16 -2.88
CA VAL A 76 5.83 9.08 -1.73
C VAL A 76 6.37 10.45 -2.15
N ALA A 77 7.37 10.49 -3.03
CA ALA A 77 7.90 11.74 -3.58
C ALA A 77 6.82 12.51 -4.35
N HIS A 78 6.05 11.82 -5.21
CA HIS A 78 4.94 12.41 -5.93
C HIS A 78 3.88 13.01 -5.00
N ILE A 79 3.55 12.32 -3.90
CA ILE A 79 2.63 12.84 -2.88
C ILE A 79 3.13 14.14 -2.26
N VAL A 80 4.43 14.27 -2.03
CA VAL A 80 5.04 15.49 -1.48
C VAL A 80 4.99 16.64 -2.50
N GLU A 81 5.31 16.35 -3.75
CA GLU A 81 5.37 17.34 -4.85
C GLU A 81 3.99 17.82 -5.30
N CYS A 82 3.00 16.93 -5.34
CA CYS A 82 1.64 17.26 -5.77
C CYS A 82 0.83 17.88 -4.62
N GLY A 83 0.85 19.22 -4.53
CA GLY A 83 0.20 19.98 -3.45
C GLY A 83 -1.31 19.80 -3.33
N TYR A 84 -1.98 19.20 -4.31
CA TYR A 84 -3.44 18.97 -4.29
C TYR A 84 -3.84 17.60 -3.72
N LEU A 85 -2.88 16.69 -3.48
CA LEU A 85 -3.18 15.39 -2.88
C LEU A 85 -3.39 15.52 -1.36
N ASN A 86 -4.60 15.26 -0.87
CA ASN A 86 -4.90 15.29 0.56
C ASN A 86 -6.13 14.41 0.89
N GLY A 87 -6.07 13.71 2.02
CA GLY A 87 -7.19 12.92 2.55
C GLY A 87 -7.49 11.62 1.79
N GLU A 88 -6.55 11.13 0.98
CA GLU A 88 -6.77 9.98 0.08
C GLU A 88 -5.81 8.82 0.34
N THR A 89 -6.23 7.61 -0.04
CA THR A 89 -5.43 6.39 -0.05
C THR A 89 -5.14 5.92 -1.47
N ILE A 90 -3.86 5.87 -1.85
CA ILE A 90 -3.44 5.38 -3.15
C ILE A 90 -3.05 3.91 -3.04
N ARG A 91 -3.69 3.05 -3.84
CA ARG A 91 -3.27 1.65 -4.00
C ARG A 91 -2.10 1.58 -4.97
N LEU A 92 -1.00 1.01 -4.51
CA LEU A 92 0.20 0.78 -5.32
C LEU A 92 0.46 -0.72 -5.37
N ASP A 93 -0.17 -1.44 -6.30
CA ASP A 93 -0.37 -2.88 -6.11
C ASP A 93 -0.38 -3.76 -7.37
N ALA A 94 -0.02 -3.20 -8.53
CA ALA A 94 -0.05 -3.92 -9.81
C ALA A 94 -1.43 -4.56 -10.14
N GLY A 95 -2.53 -3.97 -9.63
CA GLY A 95 -3.89 -4.43 -9.85
C GLY A 95 -4.27 -5.70 -9.08
N ILE A 96 -3.44 -6.17 -8.14
CA ILE A 96 -3.67 -7.41 -7.40
C ILE A 96 -4.96 -7.34 -6.57
N ARG A 97 -5.73 -8.43 -6.56
CA ARG A 97 -6.82 -8.66 -5.62
C ARG A 97 -6.61 -10.02 -4.96
N MET A 98 -6.32 -10.00 -3.67
CA MET A 98 -5.91 -11.20 -2.93
C MET A 98 -7.10 -12.16 -2.80
N PRO A 99 -6.97 -13.41 -3.28
CA PRO A 99 -8.09 -14.35 -3.29
C PRO A 99 -8.38 -14.90 -1.89
N ALA A 100 -9.50 -15.62 -1.75
CA ALA A 100 -9.95 -16.23 -0.50
C ALA A 100 -9.15 -17.48 -0.07
N ILE A 101 -8.26 -17.98 -0.93
CA ILE A 101 -7.48 -19.21 -0.77
C ILE A 101 -6.72 -19.19 0.57
#